data_AF-A0A450U7Y9-F1
#
_entry.id   AF-A0A450U7Y9-F1
#
_cell.length_a   1.000
_cell.length_b   1.000
_cell.length_c   1.000
_cell.angle_alpha   90.00
_cell.angle_beta   90.00
_cell.angle_gamma   90.00
#
_symmetry.space_group_name_H-M   'P 1'
#
loop_
_entity.id
_entity.type
_entity.pdbx_description
1 polymer ?
#
loop_
_entity_poly.entity_id
_entity_poly.type
_entity_poly.pdbx_seq_one_letter_code
_entity_poly.pdbx_strand_id
1 'polypeptide(L)'
;MFDEITNHPDLCGLLRQTCEEMGIGVKVCDELMENGDLRQDRINILKIDAYFSTKRMREPSKSIDCLIIIKTGEREFGLTLVELKAVSSARRLTPREIKPKFDTTIKEFLSKQFANIFMNPGIGISYFRLWLVTNPYDWPPMPDEKYRKN
;
A
#
# COMPACT_ATOMS: atom_id res chain seq x y z
N MET A 1 3.67 -9.71 -12.48
CA MET A 1 2.81 -9.10 -11.43
C MET A 1 2.08 -7.88 -11.96
N PHE A 2 2.77 -6.85 -12.48
CA PHE A 2 2.09 -5.63 -12.95
C PHE A 2 1.07 -5.86 -14.06
N ASP A 3 1.41 -6.62 -15.11
CA ASP A 3 0.45 -6.91 -16.19
C ASP A 3 -0.80 -7.63 -15.68
N GLU A 4 -0.62 -8.58 -14.74
CA GLU A 4 -1.74 -9.27 -14.10
C GLU A 4 -2.63 -8.31 -13.31
N ILE A 5 -2.04 -7.35 -12.60
CA ILE A 5 -2.78 -6.32 -11.85
C ILE A 5 -3.57 -5.41 -12.80
N THR A 6 -2.91 -4.89 -13.84
CA THR A 6 -3.52 -3.94 -14.79
C THR A 6 -4.66 -4.58 -15.59
N ASN A 7 -4.53 -5.87 -15.93
CA ASN A 7 -5.54 -6.58 -16.70
C ASN A 7 -6.63 -7.22 -15.84
N HIS A 8 -6.49 -7.26 -14.51
CA HIS A 8 -7.48 -7.85 -13.62
C HIS A 8 -8.62 -6.86 -13.31
N PRO A 9 -9.90 -7.18 -13.60
CA PRO A 9 -11.03 -6.27 -13.42
C PRO A 9 -11.16 -5.67 -12.02
N ASP A 10 -10.96 -6.50 -10.98
CA ASP A 10 -11.05 -6.01 -9.60
C ASP A 10 -9.84 -5.18 -9.16
N LEU A 11 -8.64 -5.41 -9.71
CA LEU A 11 -7.41 -4.78 -9.23
C LEU A 11 -7.09 -3.49 -9.97
N CYS A 12 -7.40 -3.41 -11.27
CA CYS A 12 -7.16 -2.20 -12.06
C CYS A 12 -7.94 -1.00 -11.50
N GLY A 13 -9.16 -1.23 -10.98
CA GLY A 13 -9.96 -0.21 -10.31
C GLY A 13 -9.39 0.28 -8.97
N LEU A 14 -8.42 -0.42 -8.38
CA LEU A 14 -7.77 -0.05 -7.13
C LEU A 14 -6.49 0.77 -7.34
N LEU A 15 -5.98 0.88 -8.57
CA LEU A 15 -4.75 1.63 -8.86
C LEU A 15 -4.91 3.11 -8.51
N ARG A 16 -3.94 3.69 -7.81
CA ARG A 16 -3.90 5.11 -7.43
C ARG A 16 -2.52 5.70 -7.70
N GLN A 17 -2.47 7.02 -7.86
CA GLN A 17 -1.22 7.78 -7.99
C GLN A 17 -0.56 8.08 -6.64
N THR A 18 -1.33 8.06 -5.55
CA THR A 18 -0.87 8.41 -4.21
C THR A 18 -1.40 7.44 -3.16
N CYS A 19 -0.70 7.37 -2.02
CA CYS A 19 -1.18 6.78 -0.79
C CYS A 19 -1.22 7.86 0.29
N GLU A 20 -2.34 8.57 0.36
CA GLU A 20 -2.55 9.68 1.28
C GLU A 20 -4.01 9.74 1.74
N GLU A 21 -4.21 10.01 3.03
CA GLU A 21 -5.51 10.24 3.62
C GLU A 21 -5.40 11.20 4.81
N MET A 22 -6.29 12.20 4.86
CA MET A 22 -6.37 13.19 5.95
C MET A 22 -5.02 13.88 6.27
N GLY A 23 -4.23 14.19 5.24
CA GLY A 23 -2.94 14.87 5.38
C GLY A 23 -1.79 13.98 5.88
N ILE A 24 -1.98 12.66 5.94
CA ILE A 24 -0.93 11.68 6.23
C ILE A 24 -0.76 10.79 5.01
N GLY A 25 0.47 10.57 4.60
CA GLY A 25 0.73 9.75 3.42
C GLY A 25 2.18 9.30 3.30
N VAL A 26 2.41 8.51 2.26
CA VAL A 26 3.74 8.07 1.85
C VAL A 26 4.11 8.82 0.58
N LYS A 27 5.26 9.51 0.61
CA LYS A 27 5.81 10.15 -0.57
C LYS A 27 6.61 9.15 -1.38
N VAL A 28 6.35 9.10 -2.68
CA VAL A 28 7.13 8.31 -3.64
C VAL A 28 8.33 9.15 -4.10
N CYS A 29 9.50 8.50 -4.23
CA CYS A 29 10.72 9.17 -4.64
C CYS A 29 10.71 9.54 -6.13
N ASP A 30 11.46 10.57 -6.50
CA ASP A 30 11.44 11.15 -7.85
C ASP A 30 11.83 10.13 -8.94
N GLU A 31 12.66 9.12 -8.62
CA GLU A 31 13.08 8.08 -9.57
C GLU A 31 11.94 7.15 -10.03
N LEU A 32 10.88 7.06 -9.23
CA LEU A 32 9.68 6.28 -9.49
C LEU A 32 8.55 7.13 -10.10
N MET A 33 8.84 8.39 -10.43
CA MET A 33 7.92 9.33 -11.06
C MET A 33 8.39 9.66 -12.49
N GLU A 34 7.46 9.95 -13.39
CA GLU A 34 7.70 10.47 -14.74
C GLU A 34 6.61 11.47 -15.08
N ASN A 35 6.99 12.70 -15.43
CA ASN A 35 6.07 13.80 -15.75
C ASN A 35 4.99 14.10 -14.69
N GLY A 36 5.29 13.82 -13.42
CA GLY A 36 4.37 14.05 -12.30
C GLY A 36 3.46 12.86 -11.96
N ASP A 37 3.53 11.78 -12.73
CA ASP A 37 2.78 10.54 -12.50
C ASP A 37 3.72 9.40 -12.06
N LEU A 38 3.14 8.36 -11.45
CA LEU A 38 3.88 7.14 -11.15
C LEU A 38 4.35 6.47 -12.44
N ARG A 39 5.61 6.03 -12.45
CA ARG A 39 6.14 5.12 -13.47
C ARG A 39 5.52 3.75 -13.30
N GLN A 40 4.40 3.50 -13.98
CA GLN A 40 3.62 2.26 -13.85
C GLN A 40 4.40 0.99 -14.25
N ASP A 41 5.51 1.12 -14.98
CA ASP A 41 6.44 0.01 -15.26
C ASP A 41 7.35 -0.35 -14.05
N ARG A 42 7.44 0.55 -13.06
CA ARG A 42 8.30 0.44 -11.87
C ARG A 42 7.53 0.34 -10.55
N ILE A 43 6.39 1.01 -10.43
CA ILE A 43 5.62 1.08 -9.19
C ILE A 43 4.13 1.04 -9.48
N ASN A 44 3.39 0.31 -8.64
CA ASN A 44 1.93 0.37 -8.55
C ASN A 44 1.52 0.60 -7.10
N ILE A 45 0.50 1.42 -6.88
CA ILE A 45 -0.16 1.61 -5.59
C ILE A 45 -1.60 1.14 -5.71
N LEU A 46 -1.99 0.16 -4.89
CA LEU A 46 -3.38 -0.33 -4.80
C LEU A 46 -4.03 0.21 -3.53
N LYS A 47 -5.20 0.82 -3.66
CA LYS A 47 -6.04 1.26 -2.53
C LYS A 47 -6.88 0.07 -2.02
N ILE A 48 -6.43 -0.56 -0.93
CA ILE A 48 -6.93 -1.86 -0.46
C ILE A 48 -8.25 -1.73 0.30
N ASP A 49 -8.42 -0.68 1.09
CA ASP A 49 -9.69 -0.35 1.76
C ASP A 49 -10.86 -0.16 0.77
N ALA A 50 -10.60 0.35 -0.44
CA ALA A 50 -11.59 0.46 -1.51
C ALA A 50 -12.12 -0.92 -1.95
N TYR A 51 -11.27 -1.95 -1.93
CA TYR A 51 -11.71 -3.32 -2.24
C TYR A 51 -12.60 -3.90 -1.13
N PHE A 52 -12.23 -3.71 0.14
CA PHE A 52 -13.02 -4.24 1.26
C PHE A 52 -14.28 -3.43 1.57
N SER A 53 -14.38 -2.18 1.10
CA SER A 53 -15.59 -1.36 1.21
C SER A 53 -16.63 -1.60 0.10
N THR A 54 -16.19 -2.06 -1.08
CA THR A 54 -17.07 -2.28 -2.25
C THR A 54 -17.65 -3.68 -2.32
N LYS A 55 -16.97 -4.69 -1.78
CA LYS A 55 -17.58 -6.03 -1.69
C LYS A 55 -18.80 -5.94 -0.79
N ARG A 56 -19.94 -6.47 -1.26
CA ARG A 56 -21.20 -6.69 -0.53
C ARG A 56 -21.02 -7.68 0.63
N MET A 57 -19.99 -7.50 1.44
CA MET A 57 -19.79 -8.21 2.69
C MET A 57 -20.80 -7.60 3.67
N ARG A 58 -21.54 -8.46 4.39
CA ARG A 58 -22.49 -8.00 5.42
C ARG A 58 -21.81 -7.09 6.46
N GLU A 59 -20.50 -7.22 6.63
CA GLU A 59 -19.65 -6.33 7.42
C GLU A 59 -18.33 -6.06 6.65
N PRO A 60 -17.96 -4.79 6.41
CA PRO A 60 -16.68 -4.45 5.81
C PRO A 60 -15.53 -4.99 6.68
N SER A 61 -14.65 -5.79 6.08
CA SER A 61 -13.48 -6.27 6.82
C SER A 61 -12.45 -5.15 6.96
N LYS A 62 -11.84 -5.04 8.14
CA LYS A 62 -10.77 -4.05 8.37
C LYS A 62 -9.55 -4.40 7.51
N SER A 63 -9.06 -3.46 6.73
CA SER A 63 -7.84 -3.61 5.93
C SER A 63 -6.90 -2.42 6.09
N ILE A 64 -5.71 -2.56 5.52
CA ILE A 64 -4.78 -1.45 5.32
C ILE A 64 -5.33 -0.50 4.25
N ASP A 65 -4.80 0.72 4.19
CA ASP A 65 -5.21 1.71 3.18
C ASP A 65 -4.58 1.42 1.82
N CYS A 66 -3.27 1.15 1.77
CA CYS A 66 -2.56 0.94 0.51
C CYS A 66 -1.63 -0.27 0.51
N LEU A 67 -1.48 -0.88 -0.66
CA LEU A 67 -0.38 -1.78 -0.99
C LEU A 67 0.49 -1.12 -2.06
N ILE A 68 1.74 -0.81 -1.70
CA ILE A 68 2.74 -0.29 -2.63
C ILE A 68 3.58 -1.46 -3.13
N ILE A 69 3.70 -1.57 -4.45
CA ILE A 69 4.38 -2.66 -5.14
C ILE A 69 5.46 -2.05 -6.04
N ILE A 70 6.72 -2.37 -5.79
CA ILE A 70 7.85 -1.86 -6.57
C ILE A 70 8.52 -3.02 -7.29
N LYS A 71 8.77 -2.88 -8.59
CA LYS A 71 9.56 -3.83 -9.37
C LYS A 71 11.03 -3.67 -9.02
N THR A 72 11.63 -4.70 -8.42
CA THR A 72 13.05 -4.69 -7.98
C THR A 72 13.96 -5.49 -8.90
N GLY A 73 13.39 -6.30 -9.80
CA GLY A 73 14.10 -7.08 -10.80
C GLY A 73 13.15 -7.52 -11.93
N GLU A 74 13.61 -8.39 -12.83
CA GLU A 74 12.79 -8.84 -13.98
C GLU A 74 11.49 -9.53 -13.53
N ARG A 75 11.60 -10.42 -12.55
CA ARG A 75 10.48 -11.14 -11.92
C ARG A 75 10.49 -11.01 -10.41
N GLU A 76 11.02 -9.91 -9.90
CA GLU A 76 11.11 -9.64 -8.47
C GLU A 76 10.39 -8.35 -8.10
N PHE A 77 9.65 -8.40 -7.00
CA PHE A 77 8.84 -7.28 -6.52
C PHE A 77 9.01 -7.11 -5.02
N GLY A 78 9.05 -5.86 -4.57
CA GLY A 78 8.96 -5.50 -3.18
C GLY A 78 7.54 -5.09 -2.82
N LEU A 79 7.04 -5.56 -1.68
CA LEU A 79 5.70 -5.25 -1.18
C LEU A 79 5.80 -4.42 0.10
N THR A 80 5.12 -3.28 0.14
CA THR A 80 4.94 -2.47 1.34
C THR A 80 3.45 -2.28 1.61
N LEU A 81 2.97 -2.88 2.68
CA LEU A 81 1.61 -2.72 3.18
C LEU A 81 1.58 -1.49 4.08
N VAL A 82 0.73 -0.52 3.76
CA VAL A 82 0.68 0.78 4.42
C VAL A 82 -0.69 1.00 5.07
N GLU A 83 -0.67 1.19 6.39
CA GLU A 83 -1.79 1.70 7.18
C GLU A 83 -1.49 3.15 7.56
N LEU A 84 -2.36 4.07 7.17
CA LEU A 84 -2.35 5.48 7.49
C LEU A 84 -3.26 5.71 8.71
N LYS A 85 -2.71 6.35 9.74
CA LYS A 85 -3.47 6.62 10.97
C LYS A 85 -3.31 8.07 11.43
N ALA A 86 -4.31 8.88 11.12
CA ALA A 86 -4.46 10.23 11.66
C ALA A 86 -4.90 10.16 13.13
N VAL A 87 -3.95 10.40 14.03
CA VAL A 87 -4.20 10.51 15.46
C VAL A 87 -3.51 11.74 16.00
N SER A 88 -4.12 12.41 16.97
CA SER A 88 -3.53 13.54 17.70
C SER A 88 -2.64 13.11 18.88
N SER A 89 -2.45 11.79 19.07
CA SER A 89 -1.62 11.25 20.14
C SER A 89 -1.29 9.78 19.89
N ALA A 90 -0.03 9.40 20.18
CA ALA A 90 0.43 8.01 20.09
C ALA A 90 -0.37 7.05 21.00
N ARG A 91 -0.97 7.55 22.09
CA ARG A 91 -1.83 6.74 22.97
C ARG A 91 -3.10 6.21 22.29
N ARG A 92 -3.50 6.81 21.17
CA ARG A 92 -4.65 6.39 20.35
C ARG A 92 -4.27 5.35 19.28
N LEU A 93 -3.00 4.99 19.18
CA LEU A 93 -2.56 3.87 18.36
C LEU A 93 -2.86 2.59 19.12
N THR A 94 -3.89 1.87 18.70
CA THR A 94 -4.35 0.65 19.37
C THR A 94 -3.89 -0.57 18.57
N PRO A 95 -2.87 -1.34 19.01
CA PRO A 95 -2.36 -2.48 18.24
C PRO A 95 -3.44 -3.53 17.94
N ARG A 96 -4.42 -3.69 18.85
CA ARG A 96 -5.56 -4.61 18.68
C ARG A 96 -6.48 -4.21 17.54
N GLU A 97 -6.47 -2.95 17.11
CA GLU A 97 -7.24 -2.45 15.97
C GLU A 97 -6.42 -2.45 14.68
N ILE A 98 -5.11 -2.26 14.80
CA ILE A 98 -4.17 -2.15 13.66
C ILE A 98 -3.76 -3.52 13.14
N LYS A 99 -3.36 -4.45 14.02
CA LYS A 99 -2.89 -5.77 13.60
C LYS A 99 -3.91 -6.53 12.71
N PRO A 100 -5.22 -6.55 13.03
CA PRO A 100 -6.20 -7.24 12.19
C PRO A 100 -6.28 -6.71 10.76
N LYS A 101 -5.94 -5.44 10.51
CA LYS A 101 -5.94 -4.84 9.16
C LYS A 101 -4.87 -5.46 8.27
N PHE A 102 -3.67 -5.62 8.81
CA PHE A 102 -2.58 -6.32 8.14
C PHE A 102 -2.90 -7.80 7.98
N ASP A 103 -3.35 -8.48 9.06
CA ASP A 103 -3.69 -9.90 9.01
C ASP A 103 -4.75 -10.20 7.93
N THR A 104 -5.81 -9.38 7.85
CA THR A 104 -6.88 -9.53 6.87
C THR A 104 -6.36 -9.33 5.46
N THR A 105 -5.54 -8.30 5.23
CA THR A 105 -4.96 -8.05 3.90
C THR A 105 -4.07 -9.21 3.47
N ILE A 106 -3.23 -9.74 4.36
CA ILE A 106 -2.37 -10.87 4.03
C ILE A 106 -3.21 -12.12 3.74
N LYS A 107 -4.10 -12.50 4.66
CA LYS A 107 -4.82 -13.78 4.58
C LYS A 107 -5.88 -13.79 3.49
N GLU A 108 -6.73 -12.77 3.44
CA GLU A 108 -7.89 -12.77 2.54
C GLU A 108 -7.58 -12.16 1.19
N PHE A 109 -6.78 -11.10 1.11
CA PHE A 109 -6.47 -10.43 -0.16
C PHE A 109 -5.29 -11.11 -0.87
N LEU A 110 -4.11 -11.14 -0.25
CA LEU A 110 -2.89 -11.64 -0.91
C LEU A 110 -2.87 -13.17 -1.04
N SER A 111 -3.12 -13.89 0.05
CA SER A 111 -2.93 -15.35 0.10
C SER A 111 -4.13 -16.17 -0.35
N LYS A 112 -5.30 -15.55 -0.54
CA LYS A 112 -6.53 -16.24 -0.91
C LYS A 112 -7.16 -15.69 -2.17
N GLN A 113 -7.67 -14.45 -2.15
CA GLN A 113 -8.37 -13.90 -3.31
C GLN A 113 -7.45 -13.76 -4.53
N PHE A 114 -6.27 -13.17 -4.35
CA PHE A 114 -5.34 -12.86 -5.43
C PHE A 114 -4.07 -13.71 -5.34
N ALA A 115 -4.19 -14.92 -4.80
CA ALA A 115 -3.09 -15.84 -4.59
C ALA A 115 -2.37 -16.20 -5.90
N ASN A 116 -3.10 -16.30 -7.01
CA ASN A 116 -2.54 -16.53 -8.34
C ASN A 116 -1.56 -15.43 -8.79
N ILE A 117 -1.68 -14.22 -8.25
CA ILE A 117 -0.79 -13.08 -8.56
C ILE A 117 0.30 -12.96 -7.51
N PHE A 118 -0.06 -12.92 -6.22
CA PHE A 118 0.85 -12.59 -5.12
C PHE A 118 1.58 -13.80 -4.52
N MET A 119 1.07 -15.01 -4.71
CA MET A 119 1.69 -16.27 -4.27
C MET A 119 2.24 -17.09 -5.45
N ASN A 120 2.45 -16.45 -6.60
CA ASN A 120 2.96 -17.11 -7.80
C ASN A 120 4.43 -17.53 -7.61
N PRO A 121 4.76 -18.83 -7.69
CA PRO A 121 6.13 -19.31 -7.46
C PRO A 121 7.14 -18.85 -8.52
N GLY A 122 6.67 -18.38 -9.68
CA GLY A 122 7.50 -17.78 -10.73
C GLY A 122 7.86 -16.32 -10.49
N ILE A 123 7.43 -15.74 -9.37
CA ILE A 123 7.67 -14.35 -8.98
C ILE A 123 8.36 -14.31 -7.62
N GLY A 124 9.51 -13.63 -7.55
CA GLY A 124 10.23 -13.39 -6.29
C GLY A 124 9.65 -12.18 -5.54
N ILE A 125 9.53 -12.31 -4.22
CA ILE A 125 9.25 -11.17 -3.32
C ILE A 125 10.56 -10.78 -2.62
N SER A 126 11.19 -9.70 -3.09
CA SER A 126 12.52 -9.28 -2.61
C SER A 126 12.47 -8.66 -1.22
N TYR A 127 11.36 -8.01 -0.87
CA TYR A 127 11.07 -7.58 0.48
C TYR A 127 9.57 -7.54 0.75
N PHE A 128 9.22 -7.70 2.03
CA PHE A 128 7.84 -7.60 2.52
C PHE A 128 7.82 -6.74 3.78
N ARG A 129 7.18 -5.57 3.71
CA ARG A 129 7.20 -4.54 4.77
C ARG A 129 5.79 -4.20 5.22
N LEU A 130 5.66 -3.94 6.53
CA LEU A 130 4.43 -3.46 7.15
C LEU A 130 4.71 -2.08 7.74
N TRP A 131 4.05 -1.05 7.22
CA TRP A 131 4.24 0.34 7.64
C TRP A 131 2.97 0.88 8.29
N LEU A 132 3.11 1.39 9.51
CA LEU A 132 2.12 2.23 10.18
C LEU A 132 2.62 3.67 10.07
N VAL A 133 1.91 4.50 9.30
CA VAL A 133 2.28 5.90 9.07
C VAL A 133 1.33 6.80 9.85
N THR A 134 1.89 7.67 10.69
CA THR A 134 1.12 8.51 11.59
C THR A 134 1.91 9.75 11.98
N ASN A 135 1.21 10.84 12.31
CA ASN A 135 1.80 12.08 12.80
C ASN A 135 1.18 12.50 14.15
N PRO A 136 1.45 11.76 15.24
CA PRO A 136 0.83 11.99 16.54
C PRO A 136 1.27 13.28 17.23
N TYR A 137 2.27 13.97 16.69
CA TYR A 137 2.86 15.19 17.24
C TYR A 137 2.57 16.42 16.38
N ASP A 138 1.77 16.27 15.31
CA ASP A 138 1.49 17.33 14.34
C ASP A 138 2.78 18.01 13.83
N TRP A 139 3.81 17.19 13.56
CA TRP A 139 5.04 17.72 13.00
C TRP A 139 4.75 18.31 11.64
N PRO A 140 5.26 19.53 11.35
CA PRO A 140 5.10 20.13 10.04
C PRO A 140 5.76 19.24 8.98
N PRO A 141 5.23 19.22 7.75
CA PRO A 141 5.85 18.49 6.65
C PRO A 141 7.30 18.95 6.51
N MET A 142 8.23 17.99 6.45
CA MET A 142 9.62 18.32 6.22
C MET A 142 9.79 18.86 4.79
N PRO A 143 10.67 19.85 4.56
CA PRO A 143 10.98 20.30 3.22
C PRO A 143 11.53 19.17 2.36
N ASP A 144 11.12 19.10 1.10
CA ASP A 144 11.51 18.07 0.14
C ASP A 144 13.03 17.85 0.05
N GLU A 145 13.80 18.93 0.15
CA GLU A 145 15.28 18.89 0.14
C GLU A 145 15.88 18.06 1.27
N LYS A 146 15.19 17.95 2.42
CA LYS A 146 15.66 17.13 3.55
C LYS A 146 15.38 15.64 3.34
N TYR A 147 14.34 15.29 2.58
CA TYR A 147 14.03 13.90 2.25
C TYR A 147 14.99 13.30 1.22
N ARG A 148 15.57 14.15 0.35
CA ARG A 148 16.49 13.74 -0.73
C ARG A 148 17.93 13.44 -0.29
N LYS A 149 18.27 13.61 0.99
CA LYS A 149 19.66 13.50 1.51
C LYS A 149 20.09 12.09 1.95
N ASN A 150 19.28 11.06 1.72
CA ASN A 150 19.57 9.68 2.15
C ASN A 150 19.60 8.71 0.98
#